data_AF-A0A6P2PWZ5-F1
#
_entry.id   AF-A0A6P2PWZ5-F1
#
_cell.length_a   1.000
_cell.length_b   1.000
_cell.length_c   1.000
_cell.angle_alpha   90.00
_cell.angle_beta   90.00
_cell.angle_gamma   90.00
#
_symmetry.space_group_name_H-M   'P 1'
#
loop_
_entity.id
_entity.type
_entity.pdbx_description
1 polymer ?
#
loop_
_entity_poly.entity_id
_entity_poly.type
_entity_poly.pdbx_seq_one_letter_code
_entity_poly.pdbx_strand_id
1 'polypeptide(L)'
;MGSSELVLYFDGRCPLCAAEIRRLGARDARRRLAFVDIAEPGFDPAPLGVELSALNRELHARLPDGRMLTGVDSILAAYTLAGGGWRVWPLRVPVVRRALTPLYRRLARDRHTVSRWLGYHADASCAGAACGSDRAAGRSADRPAHDRARRLVVSWMFGAAIAHLLVGMAVPWVAGAPWLDGYHRVVELHFWAGAAPEPARAQQIWWMSLIGATVQCASVWMLALVHLGNRLRRREVWGWLLAGLLIWAPQDILFSLEARVWGHVAVDAAALVAMVPPLVWLWRRDTV
;
A
#
# COMPACT_ATOMS: atom_id res chain seq x y z
N MET A 1 37.38 -20.26 -4.38
CA MET A 1 35.95 -20.53 -4.08
C MET A 1 35.54 -19.49 -3.06
N GLY A 2 34.66 -18.56 -3.41
CA GLY A 2 34.30 -17.45 -2.51
C GLY A 2 33.58 -17.99 -1.28
N SER A 3 34.17 -17.82 -0.09
CA SER A 3 33.48 -18.12 1.16
C SER A 3 32.31 -17.16 1.33
N SER A 4 31.11 -17.68 1.58
CA SER A 4 29.97 -16.84 1.94
C SER A 4 30.29 -16.05 3.22
N GLU A 5 30.08 -14.73 3.19
CA GLU A 5 30.29 -13.84 4.33
C GLU A 5 29.12 -13.85 5.31
N LEU A 6 27.97 -14.42 4.93
CA LEU A 6 26.82 -14.55 5.80
C LEU A 6 25.95 -15.74 5.38
N VAL A 7 25.63 -16.63 6.31
CA VAL A 7 24.70 -17.75 6.09
C VAL A 7 23.36 -17.40 6.72
N LEU A 8 22.29 -17.29 5.94
CA LEU A 8 20.94 -17.04 6.42
C LEU A 8 20.16 -18.34 6.58
N TYR A 9 19.56 -18.52 7.76
CA TYR A 9 18.66 -19.63 8.07
C TYR A 9 17.21 -19.17 7.96
N PHE A 10 16.46 -19.73 7.02
CA PHE A 10 15.10 -19.30 6.71
C PHE A 10 14.14 -20.49 6.66
N ASP A 11 12.83 -20.22 6.75
CA ASP A 11 11.80 -21.24 6.59
C ASP A 11 11.24 -21.23 5.16
N GLY A 12 11.51 -22.29 4.39
CA GLY A 12 10.98 -22.47 3.04
C GLY A 12 9.50 -22.79 2.98
N ARG A 13 8.87 -23.24 4.09
CA ARG A 13 7.40 -23.43 4.17
C ARG A 13 6.64 -22.12 4.35
N CYS A 14 7.34 -21.00 4.55
CA CYS A 14 6.77 -19.66 4.57
C CYS A 14 6.93 -19.01 3.18
N PRO A 15 5.86 -18.87 2.37
CA PRO A 15 5.98 -18.38 1.00
C PRO A 15 6.55 -16.95 0.91
N LEU A 16 6.22 -16.07 1.87
CA LEU A 16 6.84 -14.75 2.02
C LEU A 16 8.35 -14.85 2.23
N CYS A 17 8.78 -15.74 3.13
CA CYS A 17 10.17 -15.92 3.50
C CYS A 17 10.98 -16.49 2.33
N ALA A 18 10.47 -17.53 1.67
CA ALA A 18 11.09 -18.10 0.47
C ALA A 18 11.17 -17.09 -0.69
N ALA A 19 10.12 -16.31 -0.93
CA ALA A 19 10.15 -15.25 -1.94
C ALA A 19 11.19 -14.16 -1.61
N GLU A 20 11.36 -13.83 -0.33
CA GLU A 20 12.35 -12.88 0.12
C GLU A 20 13.78 -13.37 -0.10
N ILE A 21 14.06 -14.62 0.27
CA ILE A 21 15.36 -15.25 0.00
C ILE A 21 15.68 -15.30 -1.48
N ARG A 22 14.72 -15.69 -2.35
CA ARG A 22 14.91 -15.64 -3.81
C ARG A 22 15.27 -14.24 -4.31
N ARG A 23 14.55 -13.22 -3.82
CA ARG A 23 14.79 -11.81 -4.16
C ARG A 23 16.15 -11.30 -3.69
N LEU A 24 16.61 -11.79 -2.54
CA LEU A 24 17.89 -11.42 -1.96
C LEU A 24 19.04 -12.09 -2.71
N GLY A 25 18.93 -13.39 -3.00
CA GLY A 25 19.87 -14.14 -3.82
C GLY A 25 20.02 -13.57 -5.23
N ALA A 26 18.92 -13.16 -5.87
CA ALA A 26 18.97 -12.52 -7.19
C ALA A 26 19.71 -11.17 -7.20
N ARG A 27 19.84 -10.50 -6.05
CA ARG A 27 20.55 -9.22 -5.91
C ARG A 27 21.98 -9.38 -5.43
N ASP A 28 22.31 -10.51 -4.81
CA ASP A 28 23.64 -10.82 -4.34
C ASP A 28 24.59 -11.19 -5.48
N ALA A 29 24.89 -10.21 -6.34
CA ALA A 29 25.76 -10.37 -7.50
C ALA A 29 27.16 -10.86 -7.14
N ARG A 30 27.61 -10.62 -5.90
CA ARG A 30 28.92 -11.02 -5.39
C ARG A 30 28.91 -12.39 -4.68
N ARG A 31 27.76 -13.08 -4.61
CA ARG A 31 27.58 -14.38 -3.95
C ARG A 31 28.16 -14.41 -2.51
N ARG A 32 27.91 -13.35 -1.75
CA ARG A 32 28.36 -13.19 -0.36
C ARG A 32 27.41 -13.85 0.63
N LEU A 33 26.21 -14.20 0.20
CA LEU A 33 25.16 -14.80 1.01
C LEU A 33 25.01 -16.29 0.68
N ALA A 34 24.93 -17.11 1.72
CA ALA A 34 24.43 -18.48 1.63
C ALA A 34 23.06 -18.58 2.30
N PHE A 35 22.23 -19.49 1.83
CA PHE A 35 20.85 -19.67 2.31
C PHE A 35 20.65 -21.13 2.70
N VAL A 36 20.13 -21.37 3.89
CA VAL A 36 19.84 -22.70 4.44
C VAL A 36 18.38 -22.75 4.84
N ASP A 37 17.62 -23.68 4.27
CA ASP A 37 16.22 -23.89 4.61
C ASP A 37 16.12 -24.79 5.85
N ILE A 38 15.57 -24.25 6.93
CA ILE A 38 15.37 -24.98 8.20
C ILE A 38 14.20 -25.95 8.15
N ALA A 39 13.39 -25.89 7.08
CA ALA A 39 12.22 -26.74 6.90
C ALA A 39 12.50 -27.98 6.02
N GLU A 40 13.72 -28.10 5.49
CA GLU A 40 14.16 -29.28 4.73
C GLU A 40 14.21 -30.52 5.62
N PRO A 41 13.72 -31.69 5.14
CA PRO A 41 13.86 -32.95 5.85
C PRO A 41 15.35 -33.25 6.09
N GLY A 42 15.74 -33.42 7.35
CA GLY A 42 17.13 -33.72 7.74
C GLY A 42 17.95 -32.50 8.18
N PHE A 43 17.37 -31.30 8.26
CA PHE A 43 18.03 -30.15 8.88
C PHE A 43 18.31 -30.41 10.37
N ASP A 44 19.59 -30.38 10.76
CA ASP A 44 20.03 -30.51 12.15
C ASP A 44 20.58 -29.17 12.68
N PRO A 45 19.94 -28.56 13.70
CA PRO A 45 20.41 -27.32 14.29
C PRO A 45 21.53 -27.51 15.32
N ALA A 46 21.85 -28.74 15.75
CA ALA A 46 22.81 -29.00 16.83
C ALA A 46 24.21 -28.39 16.57
N PRO A 47 24.79 -28.44 15.35
CA PRO A 47 26.08 -27.81 15.04
C PRO A 47 26.06 -26.28 15.11
N LEU A 48 24.87 -25.67 15.19
CA LEU A 48 24.70 -24.22 15.29
C LEU A 48 24.64 -23.74 16.74
N GLY A 49 24.49 -24.65 17.72
CA GLY A 49 24.31 -24.30 19.12
C GLY A 49 23.02 -23.52 19.40
N VAL A 50 22.02 -23.62 18.50
CA VAL A 50 20.71 -22.97 18.66
C VAL A 50 19.60 -24.00 18.52
N GLU A 51 18.53 -23.84 19.29
CA GLU A 51 17.37 -24.71 19.19
C GLU A 51 16.57 -24.45 17.90
N LEU A 52 15.99 -25.50 17.30
CA LEU A 52 15.09 -25.34 16.13
C LEU A 52 13.92 -24.41 16.45
N SER A 53 13.43 -24.44 17.69
CA SER A 53 12.37 -23.53 18.16
C SER A 53 12.81 -22.06 18.11
N ALA A 54 14.09 -21.76 18.33
CA ALA A 54 14.64 -20.41 18.22
C ALA A 54 14.70 -19.96 16.77
N LEU A 55 15.20 -20.81 15.87
CA LEU A 55 15.22 -20.57 14.42
C LEU A 55 13.81 -20.34 13.84
N ASN A 56 12.80 -20.98 14.42
CA ASN A 56 11.41 -20.79 14.02
C ASN A 56 10.78 -19.47 14.52
N ARG A 57 11.36 -18.79 15.52
CA ARG A 57 10.79 -17.55 16.08
C ARG A 57 11.19 -16.30 15.31
N GLU A 58 12.41 -16.24 14.79
CA GLU A 58 12.94 -15.09 14.06
C GLU A 58 14.08 -15.48 13.12
N LEU A 59 14.42 -14.61 12.17
CA LEU A 59 15.47 -14.84 11.18
C LEU A 59 16.84 -14.89 11.87
N HIS A 60 17.62 -15.92 11.57
CA HIS A 60 18.99 -16.04 12.06
C HIS A 60 19.97 -15.95 10.91
N ALA A 61 21.12 -15.32 11.15
CA ALA A 61 22.21 -15.28 10.20
C ALA A 61 23.55 -15.49 10.91
N ARG A 62 24.41 -16.35 10.37
CA ARG A 62 25.72 -16.67 10.95
C ARG A 62 26.84 -16.00 10.16
N LEU A 63 27.71 -15.30 10.86
CA LEU A 63 28.91 -14.67 10.34
C LEU A 63 30.07 -15.69 10.24
N PRO A 64 31.15 -15.39 9.49
CA PRO A 64 32.27 -16.31 9.30
C PRO A 64 33.05 -16.58 10.60
N ASP A 65 33.00 -15.63 11.54
CA ASP A 65 33.57 -15.76 12.89
C ASP A 65 32.70 -16.60 13.85
N GLY A 66 31.58 -17.14 13.36
CA GLY A 66 30.66 -17.97 14.14
C GLY A 66 29.60 -17.20 14.92
N ARG A 67 29.64 -15.86 14.97
CA ARG A 67 28.62 -15.07 15.66
C ARG A 67 27.25 -15.22 14.98
N MET A 68 26.21 -15.34 15.79
CA MET A 68 24.83 -15.42 15.35
C MET A 68 24.15 -14.05 15.46
N LEU A 69 23.71 -13.52 14.33
CA LEU A 69 22.81 -12.37 14.24
C LEU A 69 21.37 -12.85 14.28
N THR A 70 20.48 -12.04 14.87
CA THR A 70 19.05 -12.36 14.99
C THR A 70 18.16 -11.21 14.54
N GLY A 71 17.01 -11.59 13.98
CA GLY A 71 15.94 -10.70 13.56
C GLY A 71 16.39 -9.54 12.67
N VAL A 72 16.21 -8.31 13.16
CA VAL A 72 16.51 -7.08 12.40
C VAL A 72 18.00 -6.99 12.04
N ASP A 73 18.90 -7.54 12.86
CA ASP A 73 20.34 -7.50 12.59
C ASP A 73 20.71 -8.43 11.43
N SER A 74 20.06 -9.60 11.37
CA SER A 74 20.17 -10.52 10.23
C SER A 74 19.72 -9.84 8.93
N ILE A 75 18.60 -9.11 8.97
CA ILE A 75 18.06 -8.37 7.82
C ILE A 75 19.04 -7.27 7.39
N LEU A 76 19.52 -6.46 8.34
CA LEU A 76 20.42 -5.34 8.06
C LEU A 76 21.74 -5.83 7.43
N ALA A 77 22.32 -6.90 7.97
CA ALA A 77 23.53 -7.51 7.43
C ALA A 77 23.29 -8.04 6.02
N ALA A 78 22.26 -8.87 5.84
CA ALA A 78 21.95 -9.49 4.56
C ALA A 78 21.73 -8.47 3.42
N TYR A 79 20.91 -7.45 3.66
CA TYR A 79 20.64 -6.39 2.69
C TYR A 79 21.87 -5.51 2.41
N THR A 80 22.71 -5.28 3.42
CA THR A 80 23.96 -4.52 3.22
C THR A 80 24.93 -5.32 2.34
N LEU A 81 25.06 -6.63 2.55
CA LEU A 81 25.96 -7.47 1.77
C LEU A 81 25.49 -7.65 0.31
N ALA A 82 24.19 -7.79 0.09
CA ALA A 82 23.55 -7.90 -1.22
C ALA A 82 23.46 -6.57 -2.01
N GLY A 83 24.16 -5.51 -1.59
CA GLY A 83 24.18 -4.22 -2.29
C GLY A 83 22.94 -3.34 -2.09
N GLY A 84 22.02 -3.72 -1.20
CA GLY A 84 20.78 -3.02 -0.88
C GLY A 84 20.84 -2.15 0.38
N GLY A 85 22.03 -1.79 0.86
CA GLY A 85 22.22 -1.11 2.15
C GLY A 85 21.42 0.18 2.32
N TRP A 86 21.17 0.92 1.24
CA TRP A 86 20.34 2.14 1.27
C TRP A 86 18.87 1.86 1.61
N ARG A 87 18.34 0.67 1.30
CA ARG A 87 16.95 0.30 1.59
C ARG A 87 16.71 0.06 3.09
N VAL A 88 17.75 -0.38 3.78
CA VAL A 88 17.76 -0.68 5.21
C VAL A 88 18.44 0.42 6.03
N TRP A 89 18.75 1.56 5.40
CA TRP A 89 19.32 2.74 6.08
C TRP A 89 18.52 3.14 7.34
N PRO A 90 17.18 3.23 7.32
CA PRO A 90 16.43 3.63 8.52
C PRO A 90 16.65 2.67 9.69
N LEU A 91 16.90 1.38 9.42
CA LEU A 91 17.19 0.37 10.45
C LEU A 91 18.55 0.57 11.13
N ARG A 92 19.42 1.44 10.59
CA ARG A 92 20.70 1.81 11.21
C ARG A 92 20.52 2.85 12.33
N VAL A 93 19.39 3.57 12.35
CA VAL A 93 19.09 4.55 13.40
C VAL A 93 18.66 3.82 14.67
N PRO A 94 19.36 3.97 15.82
CA PRO A 94 19.11 3.17 17.02
C PRO A 94 17.68 3.22 17.54
N VAL A 95 17.04 4.40 17.47
CA VAL A 95 15.65 4.60 17.90
C VAL A 95 14.67 3.83 17.02
N VAL A 96 14.84 3.91 15.69
CA VAL A 96 14.01 3.18 14.72
C VAL A 96 14.19 1.67 14.88
N ARG A 97 15.45 1.20 15.04
CA ARG A 97 15.76 -0.20 15.30
C ARG A 97 15.05 -0.71 16.54
N ARG A 98 15.16 0.00 17.67
CA ARG A 98 14.50 -0.36 18.93
C ARG A 98 12.98 -0.45 18.79
N ALA A 99 12.36 0.46 18.05
CA ALA A 99 10.92 0.44 17.80
C ALA A 99 10.48 -0.74 16.91
N LEU A 100 11.27 -1.09 15.89
CA LEU A 100 10.91 -2.11 14.91
C LEU A 100 11.24 -3.55 15.35
N THR A 101 12.22 -3.76 16.23
CA THR A 101 12.55 -5.11 16.74
C THR A 101 11.35 -5.87 17.32
N PRO A 102 10.54 -5.32 18.26
CA PRO A 102 9.40 -6.05 18.82
C PRO A 102 8.32 -6.31 17.77
N LEU A 103 8.05 -5.34 16.89
CA LEU A 103 7.11 -5.49 15.79
C LEU A 103 7.54 -6.61 14.84
N TYR A 104 8.80 -6.61 14.43
CA TYR A 104 9.38 -7.65 13.59
C TYR A 104 9.25 -9.03 14.23
N ARG A 105 9.60 -9.19 15.52
CA ARG A 105 9.48 -10.49 16.22
C ARG A 105 8.05 -11.01 16.25
N ARG A 106 7.06 -10.13 16.41
CA ARG A 106 5.65 -10.52 16.35
C ARG A 106 5.29 -11.02 14.95
N LEU A 107 5.65 -10.27 13.92
CA LEU A 107 5.40 -10.67 12.52
C LEU A 107 6.13 -11.95 12.13
N ALA A 108 7.36 -12.15 12.61
CA ALA A 108 8.16 -13.35 12.33
C ALA A 108 7.59 -14.61 12.99
N ARG A 109 7.02 -14.50 14.19
CA ARG A 109 6.29 -15.61 14.85
C ARG A 109 5.02 -15.98 14.08
N ASP A 110 4.29 -14.97 13.62
CA ASP A 110 3.04 -15.17 12.87
C ASP A 110 3.28 -15.28 11.35
N ARG A 111 4.51 -15.61 10.91
CA ARG A 111 4.96 -15.51 9.51
C ARG A 111 4.06 -16.20 8.50
N HIS A 112 3.45 -17.35 8.83
CA HIS A 112 2.53 -18.03 7.91
C HIS A 112 1.20 -17.27 7.77
N THR A 113 0.67 -16.73 8.86
CA THR A 113 -0.54 -15.90 8.83
C THR A 113 -0.27 -14.59 8.11
N VAL A 114 0.85 -13.94 8.40
CA VAL A 114 1.30 -12.72 7.71
C VAL A 114 1.54 -13.01 6.22
N SER A 115 2.17 -14.13 5.87
CA SER A 115 2.37 -14.55 4.48
C SER A 115 1.03 -14.70 3.74
N ARG A 116 0.07 -15.42 4.32
CA ARG A 116 -1.28 -15.58 3.73
C ARG A 116 -2.01 -14.24 3.62
N TRP A 117 -1.96 -13.41 4.65
CA TRP A 117 -2.56 -12.09 4.66
C TRP A 117 -1.94 -11.15 3.62
N LEU A 118 -0.63 -11.26 3.37
CA LEU A 118 0.07 -10.52 2.31
C LEU A 118 -0.13 -11.13 0.91
N GLY A 119 -0.91 -12.20 0.77
CA GLY A 119 -1.20 -12.84 -0.52
C GLY A 119 -0.05 -13.69 -1.07
N TYR A 120 0.92 -14.04 -0.23
CA TYR A 120 1.96 -15.00 -0.58
C TYR A 120 1.41 -16.41 -0.38
N HIS A 121 1.07 -17.06 -1.48
CA HIS A 121 0.66 -18.45 -1.52
C HIS A 121 1.86 -19.35 -1.79
N ALA A 122 1.86 -20.55 -1.21
CA ALA A 122 2.80 -21.58 -1.64
C ALA A 122 2.43 -21.94 -3.08
N ASP A 123 3.35 -21.73 -4.02
CA ASP A 123 3.25 -22.43 -5.29
C ASP A 123 3.23 -23.92 -4.94
N ALA A 124 2.21 -24.66 -5.38
CA ALA A 124 2.20 -26.10 -5.23
C ALA A 124 3.46 -26.61 -5.95
N SER A 125 4.48 -26.98 -5.19
CA SER A 125 5.61 -27.70 -5.74
C SER A 125 5.02 -29.02 -6.25
N CYS A 126 4.94 -29.16 -7.58
CA CYS A 126 4.58 -30.41 -8.21
C CYS A 126 5.68 -31.43 -7.89
N ALA A 127 5.56 -32.10 -6.76
CA ALA A 127 6.30 -33.30 -6.45
C ALA A 127 5.50 -34.47 -7.04
N GLY A 128 5.73 -34.76 -8.32
CA GLY A 128 5.19 -35.94 -8.99
C GLY A 128 4.70 -35.68 -10.40
N ALA A 129 5.07 -36.57 -11.32
CA ALA A 129 4.61 -36.60 -12.70
C ALA A 129 3.12 -36.95 -12.77
N ALA A 130 2.25 -35.98 -12.48
CA ALA A 130 0.81 -36.10 -12.69
C ALA A 130 0.15 -34.72 -12.75
N CYS A 131 0.41 -33.96 -13.81
CA CYS A 131 -0.53 -32.94 -14.25
C CYS A 131 -1.23 -33.45 -15.52
N GLY A 132 -2.34 -34.15 -15.32
CA GLY A 132 -3.31 -34.45 -16.36
C GLY A 132 -3.93 -33.15 -16.88
N SER A 133 -3.73 -32.89 -18.16
CA SER A 133 -4.22 -31.74 -18.90
C SER A 133 -5.69 -31.92 -19.28
N ASP A 134 -6.63 -31.75 -18.34
CA ASP A 134 -8.08 -31.90 -18.65
C ASP A 134 -8.96 -30.76 -18.10
N ARG A 135 -8.51 -29.49 -18.23
CA ARG A 135 -9.37 -28.33 -17.91
C ARG A 135 -9.27 -27.15 -18.88
N ALA A 136 -8.77 -27.37 -20.11
CA ALA A 136 -8.52 -26.27 -21.05
C ALA A 136 -9.64 -26.01 -22.08
N ALA A 137 -10.72 -26.79 -22.13
CA ALA A 137 -11.71 -26.66 -23.23
C ALA A 137 -12.95 -25.78 -22.92
N GLY A 138 -13.12 -25.22 -21.72
CA GLY A 138 -14.40 -24.60 -21.33
C GLY A 138 -14.39 -23.15 -20.82
N ARG A 139 -13.26 -22.41 -20.81
CA ARG A 139 -13.18 -21.08 -20.12
C ARG A 139 -12.58 -19.93 -20.94
N SER A 140 -12.54 -20.02 -22.27
CA SER A 140 -11.83 -19.04 -23.10
C SER A 140 -12.70 -17.91 -23.68
N ALA A 141 -14.02 -18.08 -23.78
CA ALA A 141 -14.86 -17.10 -24.48
C ALA A 141 -15.23 -15.86 -23.65
N ASP A 142 -15.39 -15.97 -22.33
CA ASP A 142 -15.95 -14.89 -21.49
C ASP A 142 -14.86 -14.02 -20.80
N ARG A 143 -13.64 -14.55 -20.60
CA ARG A 143 -12.52 -13.84 -19.96
C ARG A 143 -12.09 -12.49 -20.59
N PRO A 144 -12.05 -12.29 -21.92
CA PRO A 144 -11.50 -11.06 -22.49
C PRO A 144 -12.42 -9.84 -22.34
N ALA A 145 -13.74 -10.03 -22.23
CA ALA A 145 -14.69 -8.93 -21.97
C ALA A 145 -14.64 -8.52 -20.48
N HIS A 146 -14.58 -9.50 -19.58
CA HIS A 146 -14.50 -9.31 -18.14
C HIS A 146 -13.24 -8.55 -17.68
N ASP A 147 -12.09 -8.84 -18.29
CA ASP A 147 -10.85 -8.12 -17.99
C ASP A 147 -10.82 -6.70 -18.58
N ARG A 148 -11.53 -6.46 -19.70
CA ARG A 148 -11.66 -5.12 -20.29
C ARG A 148 -12.48 -4.19 -19.40
N ALA A 149 -13.64 -4.65 -18.91
CA ALA A 149 -14.48 -3.86 -18.01
C ALA A 149 -13.71 -3.42 -16.75
N ARG A 150 -12.97 -4.34 -16.11
CA ARG A 150 -12.17 -3.99 -14.92
C ARG A 150 -11.09 -2.97 -15.24
N ARG A 151 -10.38 -3.11 -16.37
CA ARG A 151 -9.38 -2.12 -16.80
C ARG A 151 -10.00 -0.74 -17.02
N LEU A 152 -11.18 -0.65 -17.61
CA LEU A 152 -11.87 0.63 -17.80
C LEU A 152 -12.22 1.27 -16.45
N VAL A 153 -12.78 0.50 -15.52
CA VAL A 153 -13.15 1.00 -14.19
C VAL A 153 -11.92 1.44 -13.39
N VAL A 154 -10.83 0.67 -13.41
CA VAL A 154 -9.57 1.07 -12.76
C VAL A 154 -8.96 2.31 -13.42
N SER A 155 -8.99 2.41 -14.75
CA SER A 155 -8.49 3.59 -15.48
C SER A 155 -9.33 4.82 -15.14
N TRP A 156 -10.65 4.67 -15.02
CA TRP A 156 -11.54 5.70 -14.52
C TRP A 156 -11.15 6.15 -13.10
N MET A 157 -10.86 5.22 -12.20
CA MET A 157 -10.41 5.58 -10.85
C MET A 157 -9.08 6.34 -10.82
N PHE A 158 -8.13 5.97 -11.69
CA PHE A 158 -6.92 6.76 -11.88
C PHE A 158 -7.23 8.16 -12.43
N GLY A 159 -8.09 8.24 -13.45
CA GLY A 159 -8.53 9.52 -14.02
C GLY A 159 -9.18 10.43 -12.98
N ALA A 160 -10.06 9.88 -12.14
CA ALA A 160 -10.67 10.62 -11.03
C ALA A 160 -9.62 11.13 -10.04
N ALA A 161 -8.67 10.30 -9.61
CA ALA A 161 -7.62 10.71 -8.68
C ALA A 161 -6.66 11.76 -9.27
N ILE A 162 -6.32 11.65 -10.56
CA ILE A 162 -5.54 12.66 -11.28
C ILE A 162 -6.33 13.98 -11.36
N ALA A 163 -7.63 13.92 -11.67
CA ALA A 163 -8.48 15.10 -11.74
C ALA A 163 -8.51 15.85 -10.39
N HIS A 164 -8.64 15.14 -9.27
CA HIS A 164 -8.58 15.76 -7.94
C HIS A 164 -7.20 16.40 -7.67
N LEU A 165 -6.11 15.73 -8.07
CA LEU A 165 -4.77 16.30 -7.91
C LEU A 165 -4.61 17.60 -8.70
N LEU A 166 -5.08 17.62 -9.96
CA LEU A 166 -5.02 18.80 -10.82
C LEU A 166 -5.90 19.93 -10.31
N VAL A 167 -7.12 19.63 -9.85
CA VAL A 167 -8.02 20.61 -9.23
C VAL A 167 -7.38 21.18 -7.97
N GLY A 168 -6.87 20.34 -7.07
CA GLY A 168 -6.19 20.79 -5.86
C GLY A 168 -4.96 21.64 -6.15
N MET A 169 -4.24 21.37 -7.24
CA MET A 169 -3.10 22.18 -7.70
C MET A 169 -3.54 23.52 -8.29
N ALA A 170 -4.67 23.56 -8.98
CA ALA A 170 -5.18 24.77 -9.63
C ALA A 170 -5.86 25.74 -8.65
N VAL A 171 -6.61 25.22 -7.66
CA VAL A 171 -7.45 26.01 -6.73
C VAL A 171 -6.70 27.21 -6.11
N PRO A 172 -5.48 27.08 -5.57
CA PRO A 172 -4.77 28.23 -4.98
C PRO A 172 -4.52 29.40 -5.96
N TRP A 173 -4.43 29.10 -7.25
CA TRP A 173 -4.16 30.09 -8.29
C TRP A 173 -5.42 30.72 -8.87
N VAL A 174 -6.55 30.04 -8.75
CA VAL A 174 -7.83 30.49 -9.33
C VAL A 174 -8.85 30.90 -8.28
N ALA A 175 -8.57 30.72 -6.98
CA ALA A 175 -9.51 31.01 -5.89
C ALA A 175 -9.99 32.47 -5.88
N GLY A 176 -9.19 33.42 -6.33
CA GLY A 176 -9.59 34.84 -6.45
C GLY A 176 -10.05 35.26 -7.84
N ALA A 177 -10.31 34.33 -8.76
CA ALA A 177 -10.65 34.65 -10.13
C ALA A 177 -12.07 35.25 -10.26
N PRO A 178 -12.31 36.19 -11.20
CA PRO A 178 -13.61 36.88 -11.32
C PRO A 178 -14.81 35.95 -11.56
N TRP A 179 -14.61 34.80 -12.21
CA TRP A 179 -15.70 33.83 -12.42
C TRP A 179 -16.16 33.14 -11.11
N LEU A 180 -15.39 33.24 -10.03
CA LEU A 180 -15.78 32.79 -8.69
C LEU A 180 -16.45 33.91 -7.86
N ASP A 181 -16.57 35.13 -8.37
CA ASP A 181 -17.15 36.23 -7.60
C ASP A 181 -18.60 35.97 -7.18
N GLY A 182 -19.36 35.30 -8.04
CA GLY A 182 -20.72 34.85 -7.74
C GLY A 182 -20.74 33.84 -6.59
N TYR A 183 -19.81 32.89 -6.61
CA TYR A 183 -19.66 31.89 -5.54
C TYR A 183 -19.35 32.56 -4.19
N HIS A 184 -18.34 33.44 -4.15
CA HIS A 184 -17.97 34.14 -2.94
C HIS A 184 -19.10 35.03 -2.40
N ARG A 185 -19.85 35.69 -3.29
CA ARG A 185 -20.99 36.52 -2.90
C ARG A 185 -22.11 35.68 -2.26
N VAL A 186 -22.35 34.47 -2.75
CA VAL A 186 -23.32 33.54 -2.13
C VAL A 186 -22.90 33.21 -0.70
N VAL A 187 -21.62 32.94 -0.48
CA VAL A 187 -21.08 32.67 0.87
C VAL A 187 -21.21 33.93 1.74
N GLU A 188 -20.87 35.10 1.23
CA GLU A 188 -21.01 36.36 1.98
C GLU A 188 -22.44 36.64 2.41
N LEU A 189 -23.40 36.49 1.50
CA LEU A 189 -24.83 36.72 1.78
C LEU A 189 -25.40 35.74 2.82
N HIS A 190 -24.76 34.59 3.01
CA HIS A 190 -25.14 33.65 4.05
C HIS A 190 -24.73 34.14 5.45
N PHE A 191 -23.51 34.66 5.59
CA PHE A 191 -22.95 35.07 6.88
C PHE A 191 -23.28 36.52 7.25
N TRP A 192 -23.58 37.38 6.28
CA TRP A 192 -23.86 38.80 6.50
C TRP A 192 -25.13 39.22 5.77
N ALA A 193 -26.08 39.79 6.51
CA ALA A 193 -27.33 40.35 5.96
C ALA A 193 -27.12 41.66 5.19
N GLY A 194 -25.94 42.28 5.31
CA GLY A 194 -25.55 43.53 4.66
C GLY A 194 -24.19 43.41 3.97
N ALA A 195 -23.45 44.52 3.85
CA ALA A 195 -22.11 44.49 3.28
C ALA A 195 -21.19 43.59 4.13
N ALA A 196 -20.53 42.62 3.50
CA ALA A 196 -19.53 41.80 4.17
C ALA A 196 -18.33 42.67 4.59
N PRO A 197 -17.66 42.33 5.71
CA PRO A 197 -16.43 43.00 6.10
C PRO A 197 -15.39 42.97 4.98
N GLU A 198 -14.62 44.05 4.82
CA GLU A 198 -13.55 44.17 3.83
C GLU A 198 -12.62 42.94 3.76
N PRO A 199 -12.16 42.32 4.87
CA PRO A 199 -11.28 41.15 4.80
C PRO A 199 -12.01 39.83 4.48
N ALA A 200 -13.34 39.79 4.45
CA ALA A 200 -14.10 38.53 4.30
C ALA A 200 -13.76 37.82 2.99
N ARG A 201 -13.62 38.56 1.89
CA ARG A 201 -13.25 38.02 0.59
C ARG A 201 -11.85 37.42 0.61
N ALA A 202 -10.88 38.15 1.15
CA ALA A 202 -9.50 37.69 1.28
C ALA A 202 -9.41 36.42 2.14
N GLN A 203 -10.17 36.35 3.23
CA GLN A 203 -10.26 35.18 4.08
C GLN A 203 -10.84 33.95 3.33
N GLN A 204 -11.87 34.12 2.51
CA GLN A 204 -12.41 33.03 1.69
C GLN A 204 -11.41 32.50 0.66
N ILE A 205 -10.71 33.40 -0.04
CA ILE A 205 -9.67 33.03 -1.02
C ILE A 205 -8.55 32.26 -0.33
N TRP A 206 -8.13 32.71 0.86
CA TRP A 206 -7.12 32.02 1.67
C TRP A 206 -7.58 30.61 2.07
N TRP A 207 -8.81 30.47 2.57
CA TRP A 207 -9.36 29.16 2.93
C TRP A 207 -9.46 28.20 1.75
N MET A 208 -9.96 28.66 0.61
CA MET A 208 -10.02 27.85 -0.62
C MET A 208 -8.62 27.39 -1.05
N SER A 209 -7.64 28.29 -1.00
CA SER A 209 -6.25 27.97 -1.32
C SER A 209 -5.67 26.90 -0.38
N LEU A 210 -5.98 26.98 0.92
CA LEU A 210 -5.56 25.99 1.91
C LEU A 210 -6.19 24.61 1.64
N ILE A 211 -7.48 24.58 1.30
CA ILE A 211 -8.19 23.35 0.92
C ILE A 211 -7.54 22.70 -0.31
N GLY A 212 -7.07 23.50 -1.28
CA GLY A 212 -6.34 23.00 -2.45
C GLY A 212 -5.16 22.09 -2.07
N ALA A 213 -4.35 22.49 -1.09
CA ALA A 213 -3.24 21.67 -0.61
C ALA A 213 -3.71 20.35 0.05
N THR A 214 -4.81 20.39 0.80
CA THR A 214 -5.42 19.19 1.40
C THR A 214 -5.93 18.23 0.33
N VAL A 215 -6.60 18.75 -0.70
CA VAL A 215 -7.08 17.94 -1.84
C VAL A 215 -5.92 17.30 -2.58
N GLN A 216 -4.80 18.00 -2.79
CA GLN A 216 -3.59 17.41 -3.39
C GLN A 216 -3.06 16.24 -2.55
N CYS A 217 -2.94 16.42 -1.22
CA CYS A 217 -2.49 15.37 -0.32
C CYS A 217 -3.42 14.14 -0.39
N ALA A 218 -4.73 14.35 -0.29
CA ALA A 218 -5.72 13.29 -0.42
C ALA A 218 -5.60 12.56 -1.78
N SER A 219 -5.38 13.31 -2.86
CA SER A 219 -5.23 12.77 -4.21
C SER A 219 -3.99 11.87 -4.37
N VAL A 220 -2.88 12.20 -3.70
CA VAL A 220 -1.69 11.33 -3.66
C VAL A 220 -2.01 10.00 -3.00
N TRP A 221 -2.72 10.03 -1.86
CA TRP A 221 -3.16 8.80 -1.20
C TRP A 221 -4.17 8.02 -2.04
N MET A 222 -5.08 8.71 -2.73
CA MET A 222 -6.00 8.08 -3.67
C MET A 222 -5.25 7.36 -4.78
N LEU A 223 -4.27 8.01 -5.43
CA LEU A 223 -3.44 7.39 -6.46
C LEU A 223 -2.69 6.16 -5.93
N ALA A 224 -2.14 6.25 -4.72
CA ALA A 224 -1.45 5.13 -4.08
C ALA A 224 -2.41 3.94 -3.84
N LEU A 225 -3.62 4.20 -3.33
CA LEU A 225 -4.64 3.17 -3.08
C LEU A 225 -5.19 2.58 -4.38
N VAL A 226 -5.44 3.39 -5.42
CA VAL A 226 -5.86 2.88 -6.73
C VAL A 226 -4.76 2.02 -7.36
N HIS A 227 -3.50 2.44 -7.25
CA HIS A 227 -2.35 1.64 -7.69
C HIS A 227 -2.25 0.32 -6.94
N LEU A 228 -2.37 0.35 -5.61
CA LEU A 228 -2.31 -0.82 -4.75
C LEU A 228 -3.49 -1.76 -5.02
N GLY A 229 -4.70 -1.23 -5.19
CA GLY A 229 -5.90 -2.00 -5.51
C GLY A 229 -5.80 -2.67 -6.87
N ASN A 230 -5.25 -1.97 -7.87
CA ASN A 230 -4.99 -2.56 -9.18
C ASN A 230 -3.98 -3.71 -9.10
N ARG A 231 -2.88 -3.51 -8.36
CA ARG A 231 -1.77 -4.48 -8.25
C ARG A 231 -2.13 -5.70 -7.39
N LEU A 232 -2.74 -5.47 -6.23
CA LEU A 232 -3.02 -6.51 -5.25
C LEU A 232 -4.37 -7.20 -5.45
N ARG A 233 -5.32 -6.56 -6.15
CA ARG A 233 -6.70 -7.05 -6.34
C ARG A 233 -7.37 -7.46 -5.02
N ARG A 234 -7.13 -6.68 -3.95
CA ARG A 234 -7.69 -6.86 -2.60
C ARG A 234 -8.88 -5.91 -2.40
N ARG A 235 -10.03 -6.43 -1.97
CA ARG A 235 -11.23 -5.61 -1.67
C ARG A 235 -10.96 -4.56 -0.60
N GLU A 236 -10.09 -4.85 0.36
CA GLU A 236 -9.83 -3.98 1.50
C GLU A 236 -9.29 -2.62 1.02
N VAL A 237 -8.49 -2.62 -0.05
CA VAL A 237 -7.92 -1.40 -0.61
C VAL A 237 -9.00 -0.49 -1.21
N TRP A 238 -9.95 -1.07 -1.96
CA TRP A 238 -11.13 -0.33 -2.45
C TRP A 238 -12.03 0.12 -1.30
N GLY A 239 -12.14 -0.71 -0.27
CA GLY A 239 -12.87 -0.42 0.96
C GLY A 239 -12.34 0.82 1.70
N TRP A 240 -11.02 1.03 1.73
CA TRP A 240 -10.44 2.22 2.35
C TRP A 240 -10.76 3.51 1.58
N LEU A 241 -10.81 3.46 0.24
CA LEU A 241 -11.29 4.59 -0.56
C LEU A 241 -12.76 4.89 -0.27
N LEU A 242 -13.61 3.86 -0.25
CA LEU A 242 -15.03 4.00 0.10
C LEU A 242 -15.23 4.57 1.51
N ALA A 243 -14.50 4.06 2.50
CA ALA A 243 -14.57 4.54 3.87
C ALA A 243 -14.20 6.03 3.96
N GLY A 244 -13.15 6.46 3.26
CA GLY A 244 -12.78 7.88 3.17
C GLY A 244 -13.92 8.74 2.64
N LEU A 245 -14.56 8.33 1.53
CA LEU A 245 -15.69 9.05 0.95
C LEU A 245 -16.90 9.09 1.90
N LEU A 246 -17.22 7.97 2.55
CA LEU A 246 -18.36 7.86 3.46
C LEU A 246 -18.18 8.63 4.77
N ILE A 247 -16.93 8.86 5.20
CA ILE A 247 -16.64 9.71 6.35
C ILE A 247 -16.71 11.18 5.96
N TRP A 248 -16.09 11.56 4.85
CA TRP A 248 -15.98 12.95 4.43
C TRP A 248 -17.30 13.54 3.91
N ALA A 249 -17.92 12.90 2.91
CA ALA A 249 -18.98 13.53 2.14
C ALA A 249 -20.26 13.87 2.94
N PRO A 250 -20.72 13.03 3.89
CA PRO A 250 -21.89 13.39 4.69
C PRO A 250 -21.71 14.65 5.51
N GLN A 251 -20.49 14.90 6.02
CA GLN A 251 -20.18 16.08 6.81
C GLN A 251 -20.15 17.33 5.91
N ASP A 252 -19.45 17.25 4.78
CA ASP A 252 -19.30 18.38 3.86
C ASP A 252 -20.65 18.82 3.25
N ILE A 253 -21.47 17.83 2.85
CA ILE A 253 -22.82 18.06 2.35
C ILE A 253 -23.71 18.67 3.44
N LEU A 254 -23.64 18.17 4.68
CA LEU A 254 -24.46 18.67 5.79
C LEU A 254 -24.17 20.15 6.07
N PHE A 255 -22.89 20.51 6.27
CA PHE A 255 -22.51 21.89 6.54
C PHE A 255 -22.84 22.82 5.36
N SER A 256 -22.70 22.33 4.12
CA SER A 256 -23.08 23.08 2.92
C SER A 256 -24.58 23.33 2.82
N LEU A 257 -25.41 22.35 3.21
CA LEU A 257 -26.87 22.49 3.25
C LEU A 257 -27.33 23.47 4.33
N GLU A 258 -26.73 23.40 5.52
CA GLU A 258 -26.97 24.38 6.60
C GLU A 258 -26.65 25.80 6.12
N ALA A 259 -25.54 25.95 5.39
CA ALA A 259 -25.12 27.21 4.80
C ALA A 259 -25.89 27.61 3.52
N ARG A 260 -26.79 26.75 3.02
CA ARG A 260 -27.49 26.91 1.72
C ARG A 260 -26.55 27.14 0.53
N VAL A 261 -25.32 26.64 0.61
CA VAL A 261 -24.32 26.72 -0.47
C VAL A 261 -24.50 25.53 -1.41
N TRP A 262 -25.53 25.60 -2.26
CA TRP A 262 -25.91 24.52 -3.17
C TRP A 262 -24.82 24.11 -4.16
N GLY A 263 -23.88 25.02 -4.47
CA GLY A 263 -22.74 24.72 -5.32
C GLY A 263 -21.84 23.62 -4.75
N HIS A 264 -21.60 23.63 -3.43
CA HIS A 264 -20.81 22.58 -2.76
C HIS A 264 -21.53 21.24 -2.80
N VAL A 265 -22.81 21.23 -2.42
CA VAL A 265 -23.66 20.02 -2.45
C VAL A 265 -23.65 19.38 -3.84
N ALA A 266 -23.73 20.18 -4.91
CA ALA A 266 -23.70 19.68 -6.28
C ALA A 266 -22.33 19.07 -6.66
N VAL A 267 -21.23 19.71 -6.27
CA VAL A 267 -19.87 19.20 -6.50
C VAL A 267 -19.64 17.90 -5.74
N ASP A 268 -20.05 17.83 -4.47
CA ASP A 268 -19.89 16.62 -3.64
C ASP A 268 -20.73 15.47 -4.17
N ALA A 269 -21.99 15.74 -4.56
CA ALA A 269 -22.85 14.74 -5.18
C ALA A 269 -22.24 14.20 -6.49
N ALA A 270 -21.67 15.07 -7.32
CA ALA A 270 -20.99 14.67 -8.54
C ALA A 270 -19.76 13.79 -8.24
N ALA A 271 -18.96 14.14 -7.23
CA ALA A 271 -17.81 13.33 -6.81
C ALA A 271 -18.24 11.95 -6.30
N LEU A 272 -19.30 11.87 -5.49
CA LEU A 272 -19.88 10.61 -5.00
C LEU A 272 -20.37 9.74 -6.16
N VAL A 273 -21.12 10.29 -7.11
CA VAL A 273 -21.61 9.57 -8.29
C VAL A 273 -20.46 9.07 -9.16
N ALA A 274 -19.40 9.88 -9.31
CA ALA A 274 -18.24 9.51 -10.10
C ALA A 274 -17.40 8.39 -9.47
N MET A 275 -17.39 8.28 -8.14
CA MET A 275 -16.45 7.40 -7.43
C MET A 275 -17.09 6.22 -6.71
N VAL A 276 -18.26 6.38 -6.08
CA VAL A 276 -18.87 5.32 -5.28
C VAL A 276 -19.28 4.11 -6.13
N PRO A 277 -20.03 4.25 -7.24
CA PRO A 277 -20.38 3.10 -8.08
C PRO A 277 -19.18 2.27 -8.58
N PRO A 278 -18.12 2.87 -9.18
CA PRO A 278 -16.96 2.08 -9.62
C PRO A 278 -16.19 1.45 -8.45
N LEU A 279 -16.09 2.14 -7.31
CA LEU A 279 -15.44 1.58 -6.12
C LEU A 279 -16.22 0.40 -5.52
N VAL A 280 -17.55 0.50 -5.40
CA VAL A 280 -18.40 -0.61 -4.94
C VAL A 280 -18.30 -1.79 -5.91
N TRP A 281 -18.28 -1.51 -7.21
CA TRP A 281 -18.10 -2.55 -8.23
C TRP A 281 -16.76 -3.26 -8.10
N LEU A 282 -15.66 -2.52 -7.93
CA LEU A 282 -14.32 -3.09 -7.70
C LEU A 282 -14.24 -3.86 -6.39
N TRP A 283 -14.83 -3.33 -5.31
CA TRP A 283 -14.88 -3.96 -3.99
C TRP A 283 -15.62 -5.30 -4.00
N ARG A 284 -16.74 -5.40 -4.73
CA ARG A 284 -17.49 -6.66 -4.90
C ARG A 284 -16.76 -7.67 -5.78
N ARG A 285 -15.91 -7.21 -6.70
CA ARG A 285 -15.26 -8.06 -7.71
C ARG A 285 -13.90 -8.60 -7.26
N ASP A 286 -13.12 -7.79 -6.57
CA ASP A 286 -11.78 -8.14 -6.11
C ASP A 286 -11.84 -8.81 -4.72
N THR A 287 -12.35 -10.04 -4.66
CA THR A 287 -12.69 -10.75 -3.40
C THR A 287 -11.54 -11.54 -2.75
N VAL A 288 -10.34 -11.54 -3.37
CA VAL A 288 -9.19 -12.31 -2.87
C VAL A 288 -8.62 -11.72 -1.61
#